data_AF-T1C7B9-F1
#
_entry.id   AF-T1C7B9-F1
#
_cell.length_a   1.000
_cell.length_b   1.000
_cell.length_c   1.000
_cell.angle_alpha   90.00
_cell.angle_beta   90.00
_cell.angle_gamma   90.00
#
_symmetry.space_group_name_H-M   'P 1'
#
loop_
_entity.id
_entity.type
_entity.pdbx_description
1 polymer ?
#
loop_
_entity_poly.entity_id
_entity_poly.type
_entity_poly.pdbx_seq_one_letter_code
_entity_poly.pdbx_strand_id
1 'polypeptide(L)'
;MVPEATLEAVRHTDPTRASGRLTPHQEDLLKRAMAAGYFEVPRQITLTALSQRLGLAPSTLSETLAKVEKKLLEHREYLDG
;
A
#
# COMPACT_ATOMS: atom_id res chain seq x y z
N MET A 1 15.36 16.83 -20.49
CA MET A 1 14.66 17.84 -19.66
C MET A 1 13.32 17.25 -19.27
N VAL A 2 13.25 16.64 -18.09
CA VAL A 2 11.99 16.29 -17.41
C VAL A 2 11.83 17.28 -16.27
N PRO A 3 10.67 17.95 -16.11
CA PRO A 3 10.52 18.93 -15.06
C PRO A 3 10.35 18.24 -13.70
N GLU A 4 11.03 18.85 -12.75
CA GLU A 4 10.96 18.67 -11.31
C GLU A 4 9.52 18.80 -10.80
N ALA A 5 9.06 17.79 -10.05
CA ALA A 5 7.90 17.92 -9.18
C ALA A 5 8.26 17.28 -7.83
N THR A 6 8.65 18.18 -6.92
CA THR A 6 8.76 18.08 -5.48
C THR A 6 7.92 16.95 -4.87
N LEU A 7 8.58 15.90 -4.41
CA LEU A 7 8.00 14.97 -3.43
C LEU A 7 8.69 15.20 -2.09
N GLU A 8 8.27 16.27 -1.42
CA GLU A 8 8.25 16.28 0.03
C GLU A 8 7.28 15.18 0.48
N ALA A 9 7.83 14.03 0.83
CA ALA A 9 7.14 13.07 1.69
C ALA A 9 8.16 12.58 2.72
N VAL A 10 8.62 13.52 3.54
CA VAL A 10 9.15 13.17 4.86
C VAL A 10 8.01 12.54 5.63
N ARG A 11 8.00 11.21 5.68
CA ARG A 11 7.71 10.46 6.90
C ARG A 11 8.32 9.08 6.80
N HIS A 12 9.57 8.99 7.26
CA HIS A 12 10.01 7.81 7.98
C HIS A 12 9.06 7.60 9.16
N THR A 13 8.14 6.66 9.03
CA THR A 13 7.58 5.98 10.19
C THR A 13 7.88 4.49 10.03
N ASP A 14 9.13 4.12 10.30
CA ASP A 14 9.35 2.89 11.04
C ASP A 14 9.34 3.29 12.52
N PRO A 15 8.48 2.65 13.33
CA PRO A 15 9.02 1.47 13.97
C PRO A 15 8.00 0.33 14.09
N THR A 16 8.58 -0.85 13.98
CA THR A 16 8.09 -2.21 14.28
C THR A 16 7.62 -2.41 15.73
N ARG A 17 6.84 -1.48 16.31
CA ARG A 17 6.15 -1.64 17.61
C ARG A 17 4.74 -1.04 17.64
N ALA A 18 4.12 -0.79 16.50
CA ALA A 18 2.74 -0.30 16.42
C ALA A 18 1.74 -1.48 16.36
N SER A 19 1.39 -2.00 17.54
CA SER A 19 0.08 -2.61 17.85
C SER A 19 -0.59 -3.46 16.76
N GLY A 20 0.03 -4.51 16.21
CA GLY A 20 -0.69 -5.50 15.39
C GLY A 20 -1.31 -5.04 14.05
N ARG A 21 -1.54 -3.74 13.89
CA ARG A 21 -2.63 -3.24 13.06
C ARG A 21 -2.12 -2.36 11.94
N LEU A 22 -2.89 -2.33 10.87
CA LEU A 22 -2.67 -1.41 9.78
C LEU A 22 -2.88 0.03 10.27
N THR A 23 -2.06 0.96 9.78
CA THR A 23 -2.38 2.38 9.97
C THR A 23 -3.59 2.75 9.10
N PRO A 24 -4.33 3.84 9.42
CA PRO A 24 -5.46 4.26 8.59
C PRO A 24 -5.11 4.45 7.11
N HIS A 25 -3.90 4.94 6.82
CA HIS A 25 -3.41 5.09 5.45
C HIS A 25 -3.14 3.74 4.77
N GLN A 26 -2.53 2.79 5.48
CA GLN A 26 -2.30 1.43 4.99
C GLN A 26 -3.62 0.70 4.69
N GLU A 27 -4.61 0.85 5.56
CA GLU A 27 -5.93 0.27 5.39
C GLU A 27 -6.69 0.89 4.20
N ASP A 28 -6.69 2.21 4.08
CA ASP A 28 -7.32 2.91 2.94
C ASP A 28 -6.66 2.51 1.61
N LEU A 29 -5.33 2.45 1.57
CA LEU A 29 -4.59 2.03 0.37
C LEU A 29 -4.90 0.58 -0.01
N LEU A 30 -4.96 -0.34 0.96
CA LEU A 30 -5.36 -1.73 0.73
C LEU A 30 -6.79 -1.81 0.18
N LYS A 31 -7.76 -1.09 0.78
CA LYS A 31 -9.15 -1.04 0.31
C LYS A 31 -9.25 -0.53 -1.12
N ARG A 32 -8.52 0.52 -1.48
CA ARG A 32 -8.49 1.06 -2.84
C ARG A 32 -7.90 0.06 -3.84
N ALA A 33 -6.82 -0.64 -3.46
CA ALA A 33 -6.21 -1.67 -4.29
C ALA A 33 -7.17 -2.85 -4.53
N MET A 34 -7.85 -3.34 -3.48
CA MET A 34 -8.89 -4.37 -3.60
C MET A 34 -10.05 -3.91 -4.49
N ALA A 35 -10.60 -2.72 -4.24
CA ALA A 35 -11.71 -2.18 -5.02
C ALA A 35 -11.35 -1.92 -6.49
N ALA A 36 -10.07 -1.69 -6.81
CA ALA A 36 -9.58 -1.57 -8.17
C ALA A 36 -9.31 -2.93 -8.84
N GLY A 37 -9.44 -4.03 -8.11
CA GLY A 37 -9.21 -5.38 -8.57
C GLY A 37 -7.73 -5.74 -8.73
N TYR A 38 -6.85 -5.11 -7.94
CA TYR A 38 -5.40 -5.37 -7.97
C TYR A 38 -5.05 -6.79 -7.48
N PHE A 39 -5.87 -7.34 -6.58
CA PHE A 39 -5.70 -8.67 -5.99
C PHE A 39 -6.58 -9.75 -6.63
N GLU A 40 -7.36 -9.40 -7.66
CA GLU A 40 -8.22 -10.36 -8.36
C GLU A 40 -7.41 -11.31 -9.24
N VAL A 41 -8.02 -12.46 -9.58
CA VAL A 41 -7.43 -13.45 -10.49
C VAL A 41 -8.42 -13.76 -11.62
N PRO A 42 -8.17 -13.29 -12.86
CA PRO A 42 -7.04 -12.44 -13.29
C PRO A 42 -7.12 -11.02 -12.70
N ARG A 43 -5.95 -10.37 -12.55
CA ARG A 43 -5.89 -8.98 -12.07
C ARG A 43 -6.64 -8.06 -13.01
N GLN A 44 -7.50 -7.20 -12.45
CA GLN A 44 -8.27 -6.22 -13.21
C GLN A 44 -7.50 -4.90 -13.42
N ILE A 45 -6.45 -4.67 -12.62
CA ILE A 45 -5.57 -3.50 -12.75
C ILE A 45 -4.10 -3.89 -12.50
N THR A 46 -3.18 -3.22 -13.19
CA THR A 46 -1.73 -3.37 -12.95
C THR A 46 -1.27 -2.44 -11.83
N LEU A 47 -0.10 -2.73 -11.24
CA LEU A 47 0.50 -1.87 -10.21
C LEU A 47 0.74 -0.46 -10.76
N THR A 48 1.23 -0.34 -11.99
CA THR A 48 1.49 0.94 -12.65
C THR A 48 0.21 1.74 -12.92
N ALA A 49 -0.87 1.08 -13.38
CA ALA A 49 -2.14 1.77 -13.59
C ALA A 49 -2.76 2.21 -12.26
N LEU A 50 -2.65 1.39 -11.21
CA LEU A 50 -3.08 1.75 -9.87
C LEU A 50 -2.25 2.90 -9.30
N SER A 51 -0.93 2.90 -9.50
CA SER A 51 -0.05 3.98 -9.02
C SER A 51 -0.40 5.32 -9.66
N GLN A 52 -0.65 5.33 -10.98
CA GLN A 52 -1.13 6.51 -11.69
C GLN A 52 -2.48 7.00 -11.15
N ARG A 53 -3.43 6.08 -10.93
CA ARG A 53 -4.76 6.41 -10.39
C ARG A 53 -4.71 6.99 -8.97
N LEU A 54 -3.74 6.57 -8.16
CA LEU A 54 -3.56 7.03 -6.78
C LEU A 54 -2.61 8.22 -6.65
N GLY A 55 -1.95 8.65 -7.74
CA GLY A 55 -0.94 9.70 -7.69
C GLY A 55 0.31 9.30 -6.89
N LEU A 56 0.64 8.01 -6.86
CA LEU A 56 1.78 7.46 -6.12
C LEU A 56 2.87 6.99 -7.07
N ALA A 57 4.12 7.09 -6.62
CA ALA A 57 5.22 6.40 -7.29
C ALA A 57 4.99 4.87 -7.21
N PRO A 58 5.27 4.10 -8.29
CA PRO A 58 5.11 2.65 -8.29
C PRO A 58 5.87 1.95 -7.15
N SER A 59 7.07 2.43 -6.82
CA SER A 59 7.89 1.92 -5.71
C SER A 59 7.20 2.11 -4.36
N THR A 60 6.69 3.32 -4.09
CA THR A 60 5.95 3.64 -2.87
C THR A 60 4.71 2.77 -2.71
N LEU A 61 3.93 2.58 -3.78
CA LEU A 61 2.77 1.72 -3.76
C LEU A 61 3.16 0.27 -3.47
N SER A 62 4.17 -0.25 -4.18
CA SER A 62 4.70 -1.61 -3.98
C SER A 62 5.16 -1.85 -2.54
N GLU A 63 6.00 -0.95 -2.01
CA GLU A 63 6.53 -1.05 -0.65
C GLU A 63 5.44 -0.99 0.40
N THR A 64 4.44 -0.12 0.21
CA THR A 64 3.34 0.01 1.17
C THR A 64 2.46 -1.24 1.16
N LEU A 65 2.13 -1.79 -0.01
CA LEU A 65 1.38 -3.05 -0.12
C LEU A 65 2.15 -4.22 0.50
N ALA A 66 3.46 -4.33 0.26
CA ALA A 66 4.28 -5.37 0.88
C ALA A 66 4.32 -5.26 2.42
N LYS A 67 4.40 -4.03 2.97
CA LYS A 67 4.31 -3.80 4.41
C LYS A 67 2.95 -4.17 4.98
N VAL A 68 1.87 -3.90 4.23
CA VAL A 68 0.50 -4.31 4.58
C VAL A 68 0.40 -5.84 4.63
N GLU A 69 0.78 -6.53 3.55
CA GLU A 69 0.74 -7.98 3.45
C GLU A 69 1.53 -8.65 4.59
N LYS A 70 2.75 -8.16 4.85
CA LYS A 70 3.57 -8.64 5.97
C LYS A 70 2.84 -8.52 7.31
N LYS A 71 2.24 -7.37 7.61
CA LYS A 71 1.47 -7.17 8.85
C LYS A 71 0.29 -8.14 8.95
N LEU A 72 -0.46 -8.32 7.86
CA LEU A 72 -1.59 -9.25 7.85
C LEU A 72 -1.15 -10.69 8.15
N LEU A 73 0.02 -11.12 7.66
CA LEU A 73 0.57 -12.45 7.90
C LEU A 73 1.18 -12.62 9.29
N GLU A 74 1.76 -11.55 9.87
CA GLU A 74 2.38 -11.59 11.19
C GLU A 74 1.37 -11.54 12.35
N HIS A 75 0.11 -11.17 12.08
CA HIS A 75 -0.89 -10.91 13.11
C HIS A 75 -2.11 -11.82 12.99
N ARG A 76 -2.27 -12.72 13.98
CA ARG A 76 -3.36 -13.71 14.05
C ARG A 76 -4.76 -13.10 14.00
N GLU A 77 -4.91 -11.87 14.50
CA GLU A 77 -6.18 -11.12 14.49
C GLU A 77 -6.74 -10.86 13.08
N TYR A 78 -5.93 -10.95 12.01
CA TYR A 78 -6.40 -10.83 10.63
C TYR A 78 -6.70 -12.17 9.94
N LEU A 79 -6.21 -13.29 10.48
CA LEU A 79 -6.41 -14.62 9.92
C LEU A 79 -7.63 -15.33 10.51
N ASP A 80 -8.02 -14.96 11.74
CA ASP A 80 -9.12 -15.57 12.49
C ASP A 80 -10.48 -14.85 12.27
N GLY A 81 -10.54 -13.88 11.34
CA GLY A 81 -11.70 -13.02 11.06
C GLY A 81 -12.63 -13.52 9.96
#